data_AF-F9CZC2-F1
#
_entry.id   AF-F9CZC2-F1
#
_cell.length_a   1.000
_cell.length_b   1.000
_cell.length_c   1.000
_cell.angle_alpha   90.00
_cell.angle_beta   90.00
_cell.angle_gamma   90.00
#
_symmetry.space_group_name_H-M   'P 1'
#
loop_
_entity.id
_entity.type
_entity.pdbx_description
1 polymer ?
#
loop_
_entity_poly.entity_id
_entity_poly.type
_entity_poly.pdbx_seq_one_letter_code
_entity_poly.pdbx_strand_id
1 'polypeptide(L)'
;MIMDYSKLLILSIFALIILQTSYVYGDGLTQENLPPASVGDREASLFIKISPPILTKDTTGDKYLELTLFDAKTGKAIQHTSFFVTVDKEGKLLMRNLFHTHSGNLILTIHSEDIEANNVVVYGDHEPYLDAWTSINDKITVKAPILLDAGLYHFEIEIFGIDFDKNIFTVDDAPKFDSWLSVGDISNKTISSGGKSYDLSITSYYDEISSFNYDETKKLVSFSMPFNWDISRLEQQNIFVHEEIHFPNSFKEFSQSGTYKATVNGFPVTGRMIIADPYSLDDTLILHYLLSKENILDIAKTVKPGVKTMDFNLSPDTGLASEKNSFDVKFSSGAYARVQHDSKLGSGEKIPFEITFFDKNNKLLKWVTYGYRIEDSSSNVVYESQNTNPNSPGIVLTEGIDKHTFDFKSAGKYKITLALFSHGIDNLQTLSGIGNASFDIGTGTSKIPSWIKNNAGWWADGSIDDNSFVQGIQYLIKEGIMKIPSTTQGTGTGSNQIPSWIKNNAGWWADGSIDDNSFVQGIQYLIKEGIMKIQK
;
A
#
# COMPACT_ATOMS: atom_id res chain seq x y z
N MET A 1 51.27 11.83 3.36
CA MET A 1 50.46 11.13 4.38
C MET A 1 49.02 11.36 3.99
N ILE A 2 48.45 10.41 3.25
CA ILE A 2 47.12 10.50 2.64
C ILE A 2 46.13 10.17 3.76
N MET A 3 45.33 11.16 4.16
CA MET A 3 44.28 11.01 5.15
C MET A 3 43.04 10.43 4.47
N ASP A 4 42.54 9.34 5.04
CA ASP A 4 41.47 8.49 4.55
C ASP A 4 40.11 9.19 4.72
N TYR A 5 39.52 9.66 3.61
CA TYR A 5 38.23 10.37 3.57
C TYR A 5 37.01 9.45 3.80
N SER A 6 37.22 8.14 3.96
CA SER A 6 36.15 7.16 4.16
C SER A 6 35.46 7.23 5.54
N LYS A 7 36.00 7.98 6.50
CA LYS A 7 35.46 8.08 7.87
C LYS A 7 34.71 9.39 8.18
N LEU A 8 34.65 10.36 7.26
CA LEU A 8 33.93 11.62 7.49
C LEU A 8 32.50 11.65 6.92
N LEU A 9 32.07 10.63 6.17
CA LEU A 9 30.75 10.62 5.51
C LEU A 9 29.64 9.86 6.27
N ILE A 10 29.94 9.36 7.48
CA ILE A 10 28.96 8.66 8.35
C ILE A 10 28.14 9.65 9.20
N LEU A 11 28.55 10.93 9.25
CA LEU A 11 27.93 11.90 10.15
C LEU A 11 26.70 12.65 9.57
N SER A 12 26.42 12.60 8.27
CA SER A 12 25.22 13.28 7.72
C SER A 12 23.94 12.43 7.78
N ILE A 13 24.05 11.16 8.20
CA ILE A 13 22.91 10.24 8.37
C ILE A 13 22.56 10.05 9.87
N PHE A 14 23.36 10.59 10.80
CA PHE A 14 23.24 10.31 12.24
C PHE A 14 23.02 11.54 13.14
N ALA A 15 22.60 12.69 12.60
CA ALA A 15 22.34 13.88 13.40
C ALA A 15 20.84 14.05 13.71
N LEU A 16 20.51 13.95 15.00
CA LEU A 16 19.21 14.17 15.67
C LEU A 16 18.11 13.12 15.40
N ILE A 17 18.15 12.03 16.17
CA ILE A 17 16.92 11.33 16.57
C ILE A 17 16.53 11.91 17.94
N ILE A 18 15.74 12.97 17.92
CA ILE A 18 14.88 13.27 19.05
C ILE A 18 13.71 12.30 18.92
N LEU A 19 13.41 11.54 19.98
CA LEU A 19 12.18 10.77 20.09
C LEU A 19 11.01 11.76 19.90
N GLN A 20 10.46 11.79 18.70
CA GLN A 20 9.15 12.38 18.44
C GLN A 20 8.30 11.27 17.87
N THR A 21 7.26 10.90 18.62
CA THR A 21 6.21 10.02 18.16
C THR A 21 5.62 10.63 16.89
N SER A 22 5.64 9.87 15.79
CA SER A 22 4.92 10.28 14.59
C SER A 22 3.44 10.35 14.92
N TYR A 23 2.90 11.55 14.83
CA TYR A 23 1.48 11.83 14.94
C TYR A 23 0.80 11.39 13.64
N VAL A 24 0.05 10.29 13.73
CA VAL A 24 -0.85 9.86 12.65
C VAL A 24 -2.25 9.92 13.23
N TYR A 25 -3.07 10.79 12.64
CA TYR A 25 -4.50 10.95 12.94
C TYR A 25 -5.29 10.60 11.70
N GLY A 26 -6.59 10.37 11.81
CA GLY A 26 -7.47 10.31 10.67
C GLY A 26 -8.36 9.09 10.58
N ASP A 27 -9.44 9.27 9.84
CA ASP A 27 -10.40 8.22 9.51
C ASP A 27 -9.69 7.00 8.91
N GLY A 28 -10.22 5.82 9.19
CA GLY A 28 -9.64 4.53 8.79
C GLY A 28 -8.63 3.95 9.79
N LEU A 29 -8.50 4.56 10.96
CA LEU A 29 -7.68 4.08 12.06
C LEU A 29 -8.56 3.76 13.27
N THR A 30 -8.16 2.73 14.03
CA THR A 30 -8.83 2.33 15.27
C THR A 30 -8.22 3.00 16.50
N GLN A 31 -7.13 3.75 16.31
CA GLN A 31 -6.45 4.51 17.35
C GLN A 31 -5.66 5.66 16.75
N GLU A 32 -5.49 6.74 17.52
CA GLU A 32 -4.72 7.91 17.11
C GLU A 32 -4.24 8.75 18.30
N ASN A 33 -3.31 9.68 18.07
CA ASN A 33 -2.61 10.47 19.11
C ASN A 33 -2.86 11.99 19.03
N LEU A 34 -4.09 12.48 18.92
CA LEU A 34 -4.51 13.84 18.53
C LEU A 34 -3.57 15.02 18.87
N PRO A 35 -3.50 16.07 18.00
CA PRO A 35 -2.47 17.10 18.06
C PRO A 35 -2.47 17.82 19.41
N PRO A 36 -1.31 18.26 19.92
CA PRO A 36 -1.26 18.90 21.22
C PRO A 36 -2.11 20.17 21.29
N ALA A 37 -2.85 20.32 22.38
CA ALA A 37 -3.45 21.57 22.82
C ALA A 37 -2.59 22.19 23.94
N SER A 38 -2.53 23.52 24.00
CA SER A 38 -1.81 24.19 25.10
C SER A 38 -2.63 24.09 26.39
N VAL A 39 -2.01 23.57 27.44
CA VAL A 39 -2.64 23.34 28.74
C VAL A 39 -1.69 23.81 29.84
N GLY A 40 -1.88 25.05 30.31
CA GLY A 40 -0.92 25.70 31.19
C GLY A 40 0.42 25.95 30.48
N ASP A 41 1.51 25.36 30.99
CA ASP A 41 2.86 25.38 30.39
C ASP A 41 3.19 24.12 29.57
N ARG A 42 2.24 23.17 29.47
CA ARG A 42 2.39 21.91 28.75
C ARG A 42 1.69 21.93 27.40
N GLU A 43 2.23 21.12 26.50
CA GLU A 43 1.58 20.74 25.24
C GLU A 43 0.94 19.37 25.49
N ALA A 44 -0.38 19.32 25.68
CA ALA A 44 -1.09 18.10 26.01
C ALA A 44 -1.71 17.48 24.76
N SER A 45 -1.37 16.22 24.47
CA SER A 45 -1.92 15.44 23.37
C SER A 45 -2.83 14.34 23.92
N LEU A 46 -3.85 13.97 23.14
CA LEU A 46 -4.83 12.95 23.52
C LEU A 46 -4.61 11.68 22.69
N PHE A 47 -4.23 10.59 23.35
CA PHE A 47 -4.36 9.24 22.78
C PHE A 47 -5.81 8.77 22.92
N ILE A 48 -6.37 8.27 21.82
CA ILE A 48 -7.69 7.64 21.78
C ILE A 48 -7.62 6.34 21.00
N LYS A 49 -8.32 5.31 21.48
CA LYS A 49 -8.38 3.99 20.83
C LYS A 49 -9.74 3.35 21.05
N ILE A 50 -10.31 2.82 19.96
CA ILE A 50 -11.48 1.96 19.99
C ILE A 50 -11.09 0.51 19.70
N SER A 51 -11.72 -0.41 20.41
CA SER A 51 -11.50 -1.84 20.24
C SER A 51 -12.83 -2.59 20.37
N PRO A 52 -13.04 -3.67 19.59
CA PRO A 52 -12.10 -4.30 18.65
C PRO A 52 -11.96 -3.51 17.34
N PRO A 53 -10.85 -3.71 16.60
CA PRO A 53 -10.62 -3.00 15.33
C PRO A 53 -11.54 -3.46 14.20
N ILE A 54 -12.09 -4.67 14.30
CA ILE A 54 -13.05 -5.25 13.36
C ILE A 54 -14.20 -5.83 14.18
N LEU A 55 -15.43 -5.48 13.80
CA LEU A 55 -16.65 -5.95 14.44
C LEU A 55 -17.47 -6.80 13.46
N THR A 56 -17.56 -8.09 13.79
CA THR A 56 -18.38 -9.09 13.09
C THR A 56 -19.30 -9.78 14.08
N LYS A 57 -20.21 -10.61 13.58
CA LYS A 57 -21.08 -11.45 14.43
C LYS A 57 -20.31 -12.42 15.33
N ASP A 58 -19.10 -12.80 14.91
CA ASP A 58 -18.25 -13.76 15.61
C ASP A 58 -17.18 -13.08 16.47
N THR A 59 -17.18 -11.74 16.53
CA THR A 59 -16.19 -11.00 17.31
C THR A 59 -16.33 -11.32 18.80
N THR A 60 -15.26 -11.87 19.37
CA THR A 60 -15.15 -12.22 20.78
C THR A 60 -14.14 -11.30 21.46
N GLY A 61 -14.35 -11.03 22.75
CA GLY A 61 -13.48 -10.16 23.55
C GLY A 61 -14.17 -8.87 23.98
N ASP A 62 -13.49 -8.12 24.86
CA ASP A 62 -14.02 -6.91 25.44
C ASP A 62 -14.01 -5.77 24.42
N LYS A 63 -15.17 -5.11 24.29
CA LYS A 63 -15.31 -3.86 23.56
C LYS A 63 -14.93 -2.73 24.49
N TYR A 64 -14.05 -1.82 24.06
CA TYR A 64 -13.65 -0.70 24.90
C TYR A 64 -13.23 0.53 24.11
N LEU A 65 -13.32 1.68 24.79
CA LEU A 65 -12.68 2.94 24.41
C LEU A 65 -11.58 3.25 25.42
N GLU A 66 -10.38 3.54 24.96
CA GLU A 66 -9.26 3.99 25.79
C GLU A 66 -8.93 5.45 25.46
N LEU A 67 -8.74 6.25 26.50
CA LEU A 67 -8.37 7.66 26.40
C LEU A 67 -7.18 7.93 27.33
N THR A 68 -6.17 8.66 26.86
CA THR A 68 -5.06 9.11 27.71
C THR A 68 -4.59 10.48 27.30
N LEU A 69 -4.73 11.45 28.19
CA LEU A 69 -4.12 12.76 28.01
C LEU A 69 -2.66 12.69 28.48
N PHE A 70 -1.71 13.12 27.66
CA PHE A 70 -0.28 13.06 27.99
C PHE A 70 0.47 14.32 27.54
N ASP A 71 1.57 14.62 28.22
CA ASP A 71 2.48 15.69 27.81
C ASP A 71 3.29 15.25 26.58
N ALA A 72 3.08 15.94 25.46
CA ALA A 72 3.66 15.64 24.15
C ALA A 72 5.20 15.68 24.12
N LYS A 73 5.85 16.40 25.04
CA LYS A 73 7.32 16.52 25.11
C LYS A 73 7.94 15.37 25.88
N THR A 74 7.25 14.87 26.91
CA THR A 74 7.77 13.86 27.84
C THR A 74 7.16 12.48 27.64
N GLY A 75 6.02 12.37 26.96
CA GLY A 75 5.26 11.14 26.78
C GLY A 75 4.56 10.64 28.05
N LYS A 76 4.52 11.45 29.12
CA LYS A 76 3.93 11.05 30.41
C LYS A 76 2.45 11.43 30.47
N ALA A 77 1.62 10.49 30.94
CA ALA A 77 0.21 10.73 31.21
C ALA A 77 0.01 11.88 32.22
N ILE A 78 -0.98 12.73 31.95
CA ILE A 78 -1.43 13.80 32.83
C ILE A 78 -2.48 13.19 33.77
N GLN A 79 -2.15 13.16 35.07
CA GLN A 79 -2.97 12.53 36.10
C GLN A 79 -4.20 13.35 36.45
N HIS A 80 -5.16 12.76 37.18
CA HIS A 80 -6.38 13.42 37.64
C HIS A 80 -7.17 14.09 36.50
N THR A 81 -7.24 13.43 35.34
CA THR A 81 -7.85 13.99 34.13
C THR A 81 -9.35 13.69 34.09
N SER A 82 -10.15 14.73 33.86
CA SER A 82 -11.61 14.65 33.65
C SER A 82 -11.97 14.82 32.17
N PHE A 83 -12.50 13.77 31.56
CA PHE A 83 -12.88 13.68 30.14
C PHE A 83 -14.40 13.82 29.99
N PHE A 84 -14.85 14.87 29.31
CA PHE A 84 -16.22 14.93 28.83
C PHE A 84 -16.28 14.33 27.43
N VAL A 85 -16.90 13.15 27.33
CA VAL A 85 -16.87 12.31 26.14
C VAL A 85 -18.22 12.35 25.47
N THR A 86 -18.26 12.88 24.26
CA THR A 86 -19.42 12.79 23.35
C THR A 86 -19.08 11.81 22.23
N VAL A 87 -19.97 10.86 21.98
CA VAL A 87 -19.84 9.88 20.90
C VAL A 87 -21.07 9.93 20.02
N ASP A 88 -20.88 10.08 18.72
CA ASP A 88 -21.94 9.95 17.72
C ASP A 88 -21.50 9.11 16.51
N LYS A 89 -22.50 8.60 15.78
CA LYS A 89 -22.29 7.89 14.51
C LYS A 89 -23.33 8.41 13.52
N GLU A 90 -22.87 8.88 12.36
CA GLU A 90 -23.74 9.50 11.33
C GLU A 90 -24.64 10.62 11.87
N GLY A 91 -24.16 11.39 12.87
CA GLY A 91 -24.92 12.46 13.53
C GLY A 91 -25.97 11.97 14.54
N LYS A 92 -26.09 10.66 14.78
CA LYS A 92 -26.90 10.10 15.88
C LYS A 92 -26.04 10.03 17.14
N LEU A 93 -26.40 10.82 18.15
CA LEU A 93 -25.78 10.76 19.48
C LEU A 93 -25.90 9.35 20.06
N LEU A 94 -24.80 8.82 20.60
CA LEU A 94 -24.70 7.51 21.23
C LEU A 94 -24.42 7.60 22.73
N MET A 95 -23.54 8.52 23.14
CA MET A 95 -23.19 8.74 24.55
C MET A 95 -22.74 10.17 24.78
N ARG A 96 -23.03 10.73 25.95
CA ARG A 96 -22.49 12.02 26.39
C ARG A 96 -22.36 12.04 27.91
N ASN A 97 -21.16 11.83 28.42
CA ASN A 97 -20.93 11.67 29.86
C ASN A 97 -19.58 12.26 30.28
N LEU A 98 -19.51 12.72 31.53
CA LEU A 98 -18.28 13.19 32.16
C LEU A 98 -17.65 12.05 32.97
N PHE A 99 -16.38 11.76 32.69
CA PHE A 99 -15.60 10.72 33.36
C PHE A 99 -14.35 11.32 34.00
N HIS A 100 -13.86 10.72 35.08
CA HIS A 100 -12.65 11.14 35.79
C HIS A 100 -11.71 9.97 36.07
N THR A 101 -10.42 10.21 35.89
CA THR A 101 -9.35 9.22 36.13
C THR A 101 -8.26 9.78 37.02
N HIS A 102 -7.76 8.94 37.93
CA HIS A 102 -6.64 9.33 38.80
C HIS A 102 -5.31 9.13 38.08
N SER A 103 -5.15 8.04 37.31
CA SER A 103 -3.91 7.73 36.59
C SER A 103 -3.70 8.57 35.33
N GLY A 104 -4.75 9.17 34.77
CA GLY A 104 -4.74 9.83 33.47
C GLY A 104 -5.05 8.91 32.27
N ASN A 105 -5.20 7.60 32.50
CA ASN A 105 -5.63 6.62 31.50
C ASN A 105 -7.04 6.15 31.85
N LEU A 106 -8.00 6.42 30.96
CA LEU A 106 -9.40 6.01 31.09
C LEU A 106 -9.66 4.82 30.16
N ILE A 107 -10.25 3.76 30.70
CA ILE A 107 -10.77 2.65 29.89
C ILE A 107 -12.26 2.52 30.14
N LEU A 108 -13.06 2.78 29.10
CA LEU A 108 -14.50 2.53 29.11
C LEU A 108 -14.77 1.16 28.50
N THR A 109 -15.15 0.18 29.31
CA THR A 109 -15.63 -1.12 28.80
C THR A 109 -17.07 -0.95 28.30
N ILE A 110 -17.28 -1.17 27.01
CA ILE A 110 -18.56 -0.94 26.32
C ILE A 110 -19.38 -2.23 26.30
N HIS A 111 -20.50 -2.24 27.01
CA HIS A 111 -21.55 -3.24 26.85
C HIS A 111 -22.56 -2.72 25.83
N SER A 112 -22.39 -3.12 24.57
CA SER A 112 -23.25 -2.68 23.46
C SER A 112 -24.70 -3.11 23.69
N GLU A 113 -25.60 -2.14 23.74
CA GLU A 113 -27.04 -2.38 23.81
C GLU A 113 -27.79 -1.30 23.04
N ASP A 114 -28.83 -1.70 22.30
CA ASP A 114 -29.68 -0.76 21.55
C ASP A 114 -30.60 -0.01 22.51
N ILE A 115 -30.08 1.08 23.06
CA ILE A 115 -30.76 2.01 23.95
C ILE A 115 -30.60 3.44 23.43
N GLU A 116 -31.50 4.33 23.81
CA GLU A 116 -31.33 5.77 23.52
C GLU A 116 -30.14 6.35 24.27
N ALA A 117 -29.44 7.32 23.68
CA ALA A 117 -28.25 7.94 24.28
C ALA A 117 -28.51 8.57 25.67
N ASN A 118 -29.73 9.05 25.92
CA ASN A 118 -30.13 9.60 27.22
C ASN A 118 -30.32 8.52 28.31
N ASN A 119 -30.38 7.25 27.91
CA ASN A 119 -30.58 6.10 28.79
C ASN A 119 -29.30 5.29 29.01
N VAL A 120 -28.14 5.82 28.60
CA VAL A 120 -26.83 5.21 28.86
C VAL A 120 -26.66 4.97 30.36
N VAL A 121 -26.24 3.75 30.72
CA VAL A 121 -25.99 3.37 32.11
C VAL A 121 -24.49 3.26 32.33
N VAL A 122 -23.97 4.05 33.26
CA VAL A 122 -22.56 4.00 33.69
C VAL A 122 -22.48 3.27 35.02
N TYR A 123 -21.56 2.32 35.11
CA TYR A 123 -21.27 1.55 36.32
C TYR A 123 -19.95 2.05 36.90
N GLY A 124 -20.05 3.03 37.81
CA GLY A 124 -18.91 3.63 38.50
C GLY A 124 -19.33 4.35 39.78
N ASP A 125 -18.35 4.91 40.46
CA ASP A 125 -18.56 5.87 41.54
C ASP A 125 -18.60 7.30 40.97
N HIS A 126 -18.93 8.29 41.79
CA HIS A 126 -18.81 9.71 41.43
C HIS A 126 -17.68 10.35 42.21
N GLU A 127 -16.85 11.15 41.53
CA GLU A 127 -15.91 12.01 42.24
C GLU A 127 -16.63 13.27 42.80
N PRO A 128 -16.16 13.86 43.91
CA PRO A 128 -16.96 14.81 44.69
C PRO A 128 -17.13 16.24 44.12
N TYR A 129 -16.35 16.65 43.11
CA TYR A 129 -16.24 18.06 42.69
C TYR A 129 -17.00 18.40 41.41
N LEU A 130 -16.84 17.62 40.34
CA LEU A 130 -17.55 17.72 39.06
C LEU A 130 -18.70 16.71 38.94
N ASP A 131 -18.86 15.82 39.91
CA ASP A 131 -19.80 14.68 39.85
C ASP A 131 -19.50 13.75 38.66
N ALA A 132 -18.24 13.69 38.24
CA ALA A 132 -17.80 12.86 37.13
C ALA A 132 -17.76 11.37 37.51
N TRP A 133 -18.11 10.50 36.57
CA TRP A 133 -18.03 9.05 36.77
C TRP A 133 -16.58 8.60 36.88
N THR A 134 -16.25 7.84 37.92
CA THR A 134 -14.90 7.35 38.18
C THR A 134 -14.91 5.91 38.68
N SER A 135 -13.72 5.30 38.78
CA SER A 135 -13.53 4.04 39.48
C SER A 135 -12.12 3.96 40.06
N ILE A 136 -11.93 3.08 41.04
CA ILE A 136 -10.65 2.91 41.74
C ILE A 136 -9.49 2.46 40.85
N ASN A 137 -9.78 1.93 39.66
CA ASN A 137 -8.80 1.40 38.72
C ASN A 137 -8.87 2.07 37.35
N ASP A 138 -9.60 3.19 37.24
CA ASP A 138 -9.85 3.95 36.01
C ASP A 138 -10.47 3.13 34.86
N LYS A 139 -11.06 1.97 35.18
CA LYS A 139 -11.87 1.15 34.27
C LYS A 139 -13.34 1.29 34.65
N ILE A 140 -14.15 1.78 33.72
CA ILE A 140 -15.57 2.05 33.94
C ILE A 140 -16.37 1.27 32.92
N THR A 141 -17.37 0.51 33.36
CA THR A 141 -18.27 -0.18 32.44
C THR A 141 -19.40 0.76 32.04
N VAL A 142 -19.69 0.84 30.75
CA VAL A 142 -20.78 1.64 30.20
C VAL A 142 -21.65 0.75 29.33
N LYS A 143 -22.95 0.78 29.57
CA LYS A 143 -23.96 0.19 28.70
C LYS A 143 -24.50 1.29 27.78
N ALA A 144 -24.22 1.19 26.49
CA ALA A 144 -24.46 2.24 25.50
C ALA A 144 -24.69 1.67 24.10
N PRO A 145 -25.32 2.41 23.16
CA PRO A 145 -25.50 2.01 21.77
C PRO A 145 -24.22 2.21 20.93
N ILE A 146 -23.06 1.91 21.50
CA ILE A 146 -21.74 2.02 20.86
C ILE A 146 -21.27 0.60 20.49
N LEU A 147 -20.63 0.46 19.32
CA LEU A 147 -20.14 -0.83 18.80
C LEU A 147 -21.28 -1.87 18.62
N LEU A 148 -22.47 -1.40 18.25
CA LEU A 148 -23.55 -2.28 17.78
C LEU A 148 -23.22 -2.81 16.38
N ASP A 149 -22.69 -1.94 15.53
CA ASP A 149 -22.32 -2.23 14.15
C ASP A 149 -20.94 -1.61 13.81
N ALA A 150 -20.28 -2.14 12.78
CA ALA A 150 -19.06 -1.57 12.21
C ALA A 150 -19.32 -0.15 11.66
N GLY A 151 -18.27 0.63 11.44
CA GLY A 151 -18.37 1.96 10.84
C GLY A 151 -17.47 3.02 11.45
N LEU A 152 -17.61 4.24 10.93
CA LEU A 152 -16.90 5.41 11.45
C LEU A 152 -17.63 6.03 12.66
N TYR A 153 -16.94 6.09 13.80
CA TYR A 153 -17.43 6.71 15.03
C TYR A 153 -16.75 8.07 15.24
N HIS A 154 -17.53 9.08 15.63
CA HIS A 154 -17.06 10.41 15.93
C HIS A 154 -16.99 10.63 17.44
N PHE A 155 -15.88 11.21 17.91
CA PHE A 155 -15.58 11.47 19.31
C PHE A 155 -15.20 12.93 19.50
N GLU A 156 -16.02 13.66 20.26
CA GLU A 156 -15.68 14.98 20.76
C GLU A 156 -15.29 14.85 22.23
N ILE A 157 -14.07 15.26 22.57
CA ILE A 157 -13.50 15.13 23.92
C ILE A 157 -13.14 16.51 24.45
N GLU A 158 -13.78 16.92 25.55
CA GLU A 158 -13.44 18.16 26.26
C GLU A 158 -12.78 17.83 27.61
N ILE A 159 -11.66 18.48 27.92
CA ILE A 159 -10.91 18.24 29.17
C ILE A 159 -11.33 19.27 30.22
N PHE A 160 -11.99 18.81 31.29
CA PHE A 160 -12.53 19.68 32.34
C PHE A 160 -11.63 19.81 33.56
N GLY A 161 -10.66 18.93 33.77
CA GLY A 161 -9.73 19.05 34.89
C GLY A 161 -8.51 18.14 34.75
N ILE A 162 -7.41 18.51 35.39
CA ILE A 162 -6.09 17.83 35.32
C ILE A 162 -5.27 18.05 36.60
N ASP A 163 -4.27 17.20 36.84
CA ASP A 163 -3.28 17.20 37.93
C ASP A 163 -3.84 17.01 39.34
N PHE A 164 -4.99 17.63 39.64
CA PHE A 164 -5.71 17.51 40.90
C PHE A 164 -7.21 17.63 40.64
N ASP A 165 -8.04 16.91 41.40
CA ASP A 165 -9.51 16.87 41.20
C ASP A 165 -10.20 18.24 41.25
N LYS A 166 -9.59 19.22 41.95
CA LYS A 166 -10.10 20.59 42.06
C LYS A 166 -9.62 21.54 40.98
N ASN A 167 -8.64 21.14 40.19
CA ASN A 167 -8.05 21.98 39.16
C ASN A 167 -8.88 21.82 37.88
N ILE A 168 -9.93 22.65 37.82
CA ILE A 168 -11.01 22.56 36.84
C ILE A 168 -10.91 23.74 35.87
N PHE A 169 -10.99 23.46 34.57
CA PHE A 169 -11.04 24.48 33.53
C PHE A 169 -12.41 25.16 33.49
N THR A 170 -12.43 26.44 33.10
CA THR A 170 -13.67 27.05 32.62
C THR A 170 -14.01 26.47 31.26
N VAL A 171 -15.28 26.49 30.86
CA VAL A 171 -15.74 25.92 29.57
C VAL A 171 -15.00 26.54 28.37
N ASP A 172 -14.66 27.83 28.47
CA ASP A 172 -13.97 28.56 27.39
C ASP A 172 -12.47 28.21 27.31
N ASP A 173 -11.87 27.79 28.42
CA ASP A 173 -10.45 27.41 28.49
C ASP A 173 -10.23 25.90 28.36
N ALA A 174 -11.30 25.09 28.37
CA ALA A 174 -11.23 23.64 28.31
C ALA A 174 -10.64 23.16 26.97
N PRO A 175 -9.52 22.41 26.99
CA PRO A 175 -8.97 21.81 25.77
C PRO A 175 -9.99 20.90 25.10
N LYS A 176 -10.11 21.01 23.78
CA LYS A 176 -11.04 20.21 22.97
C LYS A 176 -10.28 19.40 21.94
N PHE A 177 -10.67 18.15 21.81
CA PHE A 177 -10.13 17.21 20.84
C PHE A 177 -11.28 16.59 20.05
N ASP A 178 -11.00 16.33 18.79
CA ASP A 178 -11.97 15.92 17.80
C ASP A 178 -11.40 14.75 16.99
N SER A 179 -12.12 13.64 16.90
CA SER A 179 -11.58 12.35 16.44
C SER A 179 -12.60 11.51 15.71
N TRP A 180 -12.14 10.81 14.67
CA TRP A 180 -12.93 9.83 13.93
C TRP A 180 -12.20 8.50 13.92
N LEU A 181 -12.78 7.49 14.58
CA LEU A 181 -12.20 6.15 14.64
C LEU A 181 -13.06 5.16 13.86
N SER A 182 -12.40 4.40 12.98
CA SER A 182 -13.03 3.36 12.19
C SER A 182 -13.05 2.05 12.93
N VAL A 183 -14.19 1.35 12.84
CA VAL A 183 -14.35 -0.04 13.26
C VAL A 183 -14.70 -0.84 12.02
N GLY A 184 -13.81 -1.73 11.62
CA GLY A 184 -13.92 -2.48 10.38
C GLY A 184 -15.03 -3.53 10.36
N ASP A 185 -15.30 -4.04 9.17
CA ASP A 185 -16.30 -5.07 8.87
C ASP A 185 -15.69 -6.20 8.01
N ILE A 186 -16.28 -7.39 8.05
CA ILE A 186 -15.96 -8.50 7.14
C ILE A 186 -17.23 -8.99 6.46
N SER A 187 -17.25 -8.88 5.13
CA SER A 187 -18.32 -9.42 4.29
C SER A 187 -17.87 -10.69 3.57
N ASN A 188 -18.57 -11.79 3.83
CA ASN A 188 -18.29 -13.10 3.21
C ASN A 188 -19.27 -13.41 2.08
N LYS A 189 -18.79 -13.97 0.97
CA LYS A 189 -19.63 -14.40 -0.14
C LYS A 189 -19.07 -15.64 -0.84
N THR A 190 -19.89 -16.68 -0.95
CA THR A 190 -19.64 -17.79 -1.87
C THR A 190 -20.09 -17.39 -3.27
N ILE A 191 -19.18 -17.45 -4.23
CA ILE A 191 -19.44 -17.19 -5.65
C ILE A 191 -19.32 -18.49 -6.45
N SER A 192 -19.88 -18.53 -7.66
CA SER A 192 -19.62 -19.59 -8.63
C SER A 192 -18.93 -19.04 -9.87
N SER A 193 -17.91 -19.76 -10.35
CA SER A 193 -17.25 -19.48 -11.63
C SER A 193 -16.87 -20.81 -12.30
N GLY A 194 -17.27 -21.01 -13.56
CA GLY A 194 -16.92 -22.21 -14.31
C GLY A 194 -17.41 -23.53 -13.68
N GLY A 195 -18.56 -23.49 -13.00
CA GLY A 195 -19.16 -24.66 -12.33
C GLY A 195 -18.49 -25.07 -11.01
N LYS A 196 -17.56 -24.25 -10.49
CA LYS A 196 -16.96 -24.41 -9.15
C LYS A 196 -17.44 -23.31 -8.22
N SER A 197 -17.39 -23.57 -6.91
CA SER A 197 -17.70 -22.58 -5.87
C SER A 197 -16.42 -22.10 -5.20
N TYR A 198 -16.38 -20.82 -4.86
CA TYR A 198 -15.25 -20.18 -4.20
C TYR A 198 -15.77 -19.26 -3.10
N ASP A 199 -15.17 -19.34 -1.91
CA ASP A 199 -15.48 -18.45 -0.80
C ASP A 199 -14.53 -17.25 -0.86
N LEU A 200 -15.09 -16.06 -1.02
CA LEU A 200 -14.37 -14.80 -0.97
C LEU A 200 -14.81 -14.04 0.28
N SER A 201 -13.89 -13.24 0.83
CA SER A 201 -14.22 -12.26 1.85
C SER A 201 -13.65 -10.90 1.51
N ILE A 202 -14.34 -9.86 1.96
CA ILE A 202 -13.86 -8.48 1.92
C ILE A 202 -13.73 -8.03 3.37
N THR A 203 -12.57 -7.50 3.74
CA THR A 203 -12.35 -6.84 5.02
C THR A 203 -12.20 -5.35 4.77
N SER A 204 -13.07 -4.57 5.38
CA SER A 204 -12.98 -3.12 5.41
C SER A 204 -12.41 -2.70 6.74
N TYR A 205 -11.41 -1.83 6.73
CA TYR A 205 -10.89 -1.20 7.95
C TYR A 205 -11.48 0.20 8.16
N TYR A 206 -12.41 0.63 7.30
CA TYR A 206 -12.95 1.98 7.31
C TYR A 206 -14.42 2.01 7.77
N ASP A 207 -15.33 1.39 7.01
CA ASP A 207 -16.77 1.36 7.29
C ASP A 207 -17.45 0.05 6.84
N GLU A 208 -18.74 -0.12 7.10
CA GLU A 208 -19.50 -1.32 6.77
C GLU A 208 -19.57 -1.59 5.25
N ILE A 209 -19.38 -2.85 4.86
CA ILE A 209 -19.41 -3.25 3.46
C ILE A 209 -20.84 -3.51 3.00
N SER A 210 -21.20 -2.90 1.88
CA SER A 210 -22.47 -3.10 1.19
C SER A 210 -22.26 -3.58 -0.25
N SER A 211 -23.32 -4.13 -0.86
CA SER A 211 -23.36 -4.43 -2.29
C SER A 211 -22.25 -5.36 -2.83
N PHE A 212 -21.66 -6.22 -1.99
CA PHE A 212 -20.63 -7.17 -2.42
C PHE A 212 -21.18 -8.12 -3.49
N ASN A 213 -20.64 -8.04 -4.70
CA ASN A 213 -21.04 -8.79 -5.88
C ASN A 213 -19.86 -9.33 -6.70
N TYR A 214 -20.11 -10.41 -7.43
CA TYR A 214 -19.22 -10.94 -8.46
C TYR A 214 -20.00 -11.16 -9.76
N ASP A 215 -19.59 -10.48 -10.82
CA ASP A 215 -20.12 -10.66 -12.19
C ASP A 215 -19.18 -11.62 -12.94
N GLU A 216 -19.62 -12.86 -13.13
CA GLU A 216 -18.82 -13.92 -13.79
C GLU A 216 -18.48 -13.57 -15.25
N THR A 217 -19.38 -12.88 -15.97
CA THR A 217 -19.17 -12.55 -17.38
C THR A 217 -18.05 -11.52 -17.53
N LYS A 218 -18.02 -10.54 -16.62
CA LYS A 218 -16.99 -9.50 -16.60
C LYS A 218 -15.77 -9.85 -15.75
N LYS A 219 -15.84 -10.94 -14.99
CA LYS A 219 -14.86 -11.33 -13.95
C LYS A 219 -14.62 -10.17 -12.98
N LEU A 220 -15.70 -9.52 -12.58
CA LEU A 220 -15.66 -8.27 -11.83
C LEU A 220 -16.15 -8.51 -10.41
N VAL A 221 -15.26 -8.31 -9.43
CA VAL A 221 -15.64 -8.14 -8.03
C VAL A 221 -15.97 -6.67 -7.80
N SER A 222 -17.09 -6.41 -7.14
CA SER A 222 -17.54 -5.05 -6.82
C SER A 222 -18.14 -4.99 -5.42
N PHE A 223 -17.90 -3.92 -4.69
CA PHE A 223 -18.48 -3.66 -3.37
C PHE A 223 -18.46 -2.14 -3.10
N SER A 224 -19.20 -1.70 -2.10
CA SER A 224 -19.31 -0.29 -1.74
C SER A 224 -19.35 -0.12 -0.24
N MET A 225 -18.89 1.03 0.26
CA MET A 225 -19.10 1.43 1.65
C MET A 225 -19.58 2.89 1.72
N PRO A 226 -20.26 3.30 2.81
CA PRO A 226 -20.54 4.71 3.06
C PRO A 226 -19.26 5.55 3.03
N PHE A 227 -19.31 6.72 2.39
CA PHE A 227 -18.18 7.64 2.37
C PHE A 227 -18.61 9.09 2.15
N ASN A 228 -18.06 9.99 2.96
CA ASN A 228 -18.30 11.42 2.85
C ASN A 228 -17.23 12.09 1.97
N TRP A 229 -17.61 12.43 0.75
CA TRP A 229 -16.79 13.08 -0.28
C TRP A 229 -16.66 14.61 -0.15
N ASP A 230 -17.08 15.21 0.98
CA ASP A 230 -16.90 16.65 1.20
C ASP A 230 -15.40 17.03 1.17
N ILE A 231 -14.99 17.78 0.16
CA ILE A 231 -13.58 18.13 -0.06
C ILE A 231 -13.03 18.99 1.09
N SER A 232 -13.84 19.90 1.64
CA SER A 232 -13.40 20.78 2.74
C SER A 232 -13.04 19.95 3.97
N ARG A 233 -13.84 18.92 4.26
CA ARG A 233 -13.57 17.93 5.30
C ARG A 233 -12.30 17.13 4.99
N LEU A 234 -12.20 16.55 3.79
CA LEU A 234 -11.06 15.73 3.38
C LEU A 234 -9.73 16.51 3.37
N GLU A 235 -9.76 17.82 3.11
CA GLU A 235 -8.59 18.68 3.19
C GLU A 235 -8.13 18.94 4.62
N GLN A 236 -9.03 18.96 5.60
CA GLN A 236 -8.73 19.23 7.00
C GLN A 236 -8.34 17.97 7.77
N GLN A 237 -9.04 16.86 7.52
CA GLN A 237 -8.81 15.59 8.22
C GLN A 237 -7.73 14.80 7.50
N ASN A 238 -6.87 14.12 8.26
CA ASN A 238 -6.08 13.06 7.66
C ASN A 238 -7.01 11.84 7.46
N ILE A 239 -6.80 11.08 6.40
CA ILE A 239 -7.71 9.98 6.04
C ILE A 239 -6.95 8.92 5.29
N PHE A 240 -7.23 7.67 5.63
CA PHE A 240 -6.68 6.51 4.97
C PHE A 240 -7.77 5.47 4.78
N VAL A 241 -7.89 4.91 3.57
CA VAL A 241 -8.83 3.82 3.32
C VAL A 241 -8.03 2.57 2.99
N HIS A 242 -8.28 1.51 3.76
CA HIS A 242 -7.70 0.19 3.60
C HIS A 242 -8.80 -0.84 3.46
N GLU A 243 -8.85 -1.45 2.28
CA GLU A 243 -9.75 -2.57 1.99
C GLU A 243 -8.93 -3.80 1.59
N GLU A 244 -9.39 -4.98 1.96
CA GLU A 244 -8.77 -6.25 1.58
C GLU A 244 -9.79 -7.16 0.94
N ILE A 245 -9.45 -7.70 -0.24
CA ILE A 245 -10.23 -8.77 -0.87
C ILE A 245 -9.41 -10.05 -0.80
N HIS A 246 -10.00 -11.06 -0.17
CA HIS A 246 -9.39 -12.37 0.03
C HIS A 246 -9.90 -13.34 -1.03
N PHE A 247 -8.96 -13.83 -1.84
CA PHE A 247 -9.21 -14.84 -2.85
C PHE A 247 -8.55 -16.16 -2.43
N PRO A 248 -9.26 -17.29 -2.43
CA PRO A 248 -8.62 -18.58 -2.22
C PRO A 248 -7.68 -18.85 -3.40
N ASN A 249 -6.49 -19.38 -3.14
CA ASN A 249 -5.49 -19.67 -4.18
C ASN A 249 -6.00 -20.66 -5.24
N SER A 250 -7.01 -21.46 -4.90
CA SER A 250 -7.74 -22.34 -5.83
C SER A 250 -8.49 -21.58 -6.92
N PHE A 251 -8.84 -20.30 -6.70
CA PHE A 251 -9.48 -19.44 -7.69
C PHE A 251 -8.44 -18.75 -8.59
N LYS A 252 -7.85 -19.57 -9.48
CA LYS A 252 -6.73 -19.21 -10.37
C LYS A 252 -6.95 -17.98 -11.23
N GLU A 253 -8.21 -17.67 -11.54
CA GLU A 253 -8.60 -16.49 -12.31
C GLU A 253 -8.06 -15.20 -11.70
N PHE A 254 -8.10 -15.08 -10.38
CA PHE A 254 -7.50 -13.95 -9.66
C PHE A 254 -6.11 -14.31 -9.14
N SER A 255 -5.93 -15.47 -8.50
CA SER A 255 -4.66 -15.80 -7.83
C SER A 255 -3.45 -15.91 -8.77
N GLN A 256 -3.67 -16.15 -10.07
CA GLN A 256 -2.61 -16.25 -11.09
C GLN A 256 -2.64 -15.11 -12.12
N SER A 257 -3.50 -14.10 -11.94
CA SER A 257 -3.61 -12.97 -12.88
C SER A 257 -2.32 -12.14 -12.93
N GLY A 258 -1.66 -11.97 -11.78
CA GLY A 258 -0.42 -11.20 -11.63
C GLY A 258 -0.61 -9.67 -11.75
N THR A 259 -1.60 -9.21 -12.51
CA THR A 259 -1.99 -7.80 -12.67
C THR A 259 -3.50 -7.65 -12.59
N TYR A 260 -3.97 -6.47 -12.20
CA TYR A 260 -5.37 -6.21 -11.92
C TYR A 260 -5.79 -4.84 -12.46
N LYS A 261 -7.02 -4.78 -12.97
CA LYS A 261 -7.72 -3.55 -13.29
C LYS A 261 -8.64 -3.23 -12.13
N ALA A 262 -8.26 -2.21 -11.38
CA ALA A 262 -8.93 -1.80 -10.17
C ALA A 262 -9.39 -0.34 -10.32
N THR A 263 -10.57 0.00 -9.80
CA THR A 263 -11.06 1.39 -9.79
C THR A 263 -11.82 1.69 -8.50
N VAL A 264 -11.81 2.96 -8.09
CA VAL A 264 -12.63 3.51 -7.01
C VAL A 264 -13.50 4.62 -7.58
N ASN A 265 -14.82 4.46 -7.53
CA ASN A 265 -15.82 5.33 -8.19
C ASN A 265 -15.49 5.61 -9.68
N GLY A 266 -14.89 4.63 -10.36
CA GLY A 266 -14.45 4.73 -11.75
C GLY A 266 -13.07 5.38 -11.97
N PHE A 267 -12.45 5.94 -10.92
CA PHE A 267 -11.06 6.39 -10.97
C PHE A 267 -10.10 5.19 -10.96
N PRO A 268 -9.19 5.05 -11.94
CA PRO A 268 -8.23 3.95 -11.97
C PRO A 268 -7.29 3.97 -10.77
N VAL A 269 -7.16 2.85 -10.06
CA VAL A 269 -6.19 2.72 -8.97
C VAL A 269 -5.01 1.87 -9.42
N THR A 270 -3.79 2.37 -9.20
CA THR A 270 -2.55 1.76 -9.69
C THR A 270 -1.40 1.96 -8.69
N GLY A 271 -0.28 1.28 -8.91
CA GLY A 271 0.91 1.42 -8.06
C GLY A 271 0.62 1.03 -6.61
N ARG A 272 0.93 1.92 -5.66
CA ARG A 272 0.72 1.72 -4.22
C ARG A 272 -0.75 1.59 -3.81
N MET A 273 -1.67 2.10 -4.64
CA MET A 273 -3.10 2.05 -4.34
C MET A 273 -3.67 0.63 -4.41
N ILE A 274 -2.98 -0.31 -5.08
CA ILE A 274 -3.43 -1.70 -5.24
C ILE A 274 -2.26 -2.69 -5.14
N ILE A 275 -2.22 -3.43 -4.03
CA ILE A 275 -1.14 -4.36 -3.69
C ILE A 275 -1.66 -5.78 -3.62
N ALA A 276 -0.88 -6.72 -4.15
CA ALA A 276 -1.15 -8.16 -4.08
C ALA A 276 -0.24 -8.77 -3.02
N ASP A 277 -0.82 -9.36 -2.00
CA ASP A 277 -0.14 -10.01 -0.89
C ASP A 277 -0.47 -11.51 -0.88
N PRO A 278 0.41 -12.35 -1.45
CA PRO A 278 0.31 -13.81 -1.36
C PRO A 278 1.05 -14.39 -0.14
N TYR A 279 1.49 -13.57 0.81
CA TYR A 279 2.41 -13.95 1.89
C TYR A 279 1.78 -13.89 3.29
N SER A 280 0.81 -13.01 3.53
CA SER A 280 0.22 -12.82 4.87
C SER A 280 -0.62 -14.00 5.36
N LEU A 281 -1.34 -14.68 4.45
CA LEU A 281 -2.25 -15.78 4.78
C LEU A 281 -2.00 -16.98 3.88
N ASP A 282 -1.91 -18.16 4.48
CA ASP A 282 -1.78 -19.42 3.75
C ASP A 282 -3.00 -19.64 2.84
N ASP A 283 -2.75 -20.26 1.67
CA ASP A 283 -3.77 -20.59 0.68
C ASP A 283 -4.67 -19.44 0.21
N THR A 284 -4.27 -18.19 0.45
CA THR A 284 -5.04 -17.00 0.17
C THR A 284 -4.18 -15.94 -0.52
N LEU A 285 -4.72 -15.33 -1.56
CA LEU A 285 -4.22 -14.07 -2.10
C LEU A 285 -5.06 -12.94 -1.51
N ILE A 286 -4.40 -11.97 -0.89
CA ILE A 286 -5.04 -10.74 -0.43
C ILE A 286 -4.75 -9.63 -1.45
N LEU A 287 -5.79 -8.92 -1.88
CA LEU A 287 -5.64 -7.69 -2.65
C LEU A 287 -6.03 -6.49 -1.79
N HIS A 288 -5.06 -5.61 -1.54
CA HIS A 288 -5.21 -4.43 -0.71
C HIS A 288 -5.49 -3.21 -1.57
N TYR A 289 -6.59 -2.51 -1.31
CA TYR A 289 -6.72 -1.10 -1.68
C TYR A 289 -6.12 -0.27 -0.56
N LEU A 290 -5.13 0.56 -0.87
CA LEU A 290 -4.46 1.44 0.10
C LEU A 290 -4.52 2.87 -0.41
N LEU A 291 -5.53 3.61 -0.01
CA LEU A 291 -5.79 4.96 -0.52
C LEU A 291 -5.31 6.00 0.50
N SER A 292 -4.25 6.74 0.16
CA SER A 292 -3.83 7.89 0.97
C SER A 292 -4.80 9.06 0.82
N LYS A 293 -4.72 10.03 1.72
CA LYS A 293 -5.46 11.29 1.62
C LYS A 293 -5.32 11.95 0.26
N GLU A 294 -4.12 12.04 -0.30
CA GLU A 294 -3.89 12.64 -1.62
C GLU A 294 -4.61 11.85 -2.71
N ASN A 295 -4.58 10.52 -2.64
CA ASN A 295 -5.31 9.67 -3.57
C ASN A 295 -6.82 9.91 -3.48
N ILE A 296 -7.36 9.98 -2.26
CA ILE A 296 -8.78 10.22 -2.00
C ILE A 296 -9.19 11.61 -2.51
N LEU A 297 -8.38 12.65 -2.29
CA LEU A 297 -8.63 14.00 -2.82
C LEU A 297 -8.64 14.01 -4.35
N ASP A 298 -7.76 13.25 -5.00
CA ASP A 298 -7.75 13.13 -6.46
C ASP A 298 -8.98 12.38 -7.00
N ILE A 299 -9.41 11.32 -6.32
CA ILE A 299 -10.66 10.61 -6.63
C ILE A 299 -11.85 11.55 -6.45
N ALA A 300 -11.92 12.29 -5.34
CA ALA A 300 -13.02 13.20 -4.98
C ALA A 300 -13.29 14.25 -6.07
N LYS A 301 -12.24 14.76 -6.74
CA LYS A 301 -12.37 15.69 -7.88
C LYS A 301 -13.14 15.13 -9.06
N THR A 302 -13.24 13.80 -9.18
CA THR A 302 -13.94 13.10 -10.27
C THR A 302 -15.34 12.60 -9.86
N VAL A 303 -15.63 12.57 -8.55
CA VAL A 303 -16.90 12.09 -8.00
C VAL A 303 -17.99 13.13 -8.23
N LYS A 304 -19.18 12.66 -8.64
CA LYS A 304 -20.34 13.54 -8.88
C LYS A 304 -20.94 14.03 -7.55
N PRO A 305 -21.47 15.27 -7.49
CA PRO A 305 -22.18 15.74 -6.32
C PRO A 305 -23.32 14.81 -5.89
N GLY A 306 -23.44 14.55 -4.59
CA GLY A 306 -24.50 13.72 -4.01
C GLY A 306 -24.20 12.23 -3.95
N VAL A 307 -23.07 11.75 -4.48
CA VAL A 307 -22.58 10.39 -4.21
C VAL A 307 -22.20 10.29 -2.74
N LYS A 308 -22.67 9.23 -2.07
CA LYS A 308 -22.45 8.97 -0.64
C LYS A 308 -21.69 7.68 -0.36
N THR A 309 -21.17 7.04 -1.40
CA THR A 309 -20.48 5.76 -1.30
C THR A 309 -19.12 5.84 -1.97
N MET A 310 -18.18 5.07 -1.43
CA MET A 310 -16.95 4.72 -2.13
C MET A 310 -17.17 3.36 -2.79
N ASP A 311 -17.11 3.32 -4.12
CA ASP A 311 -17.46 2.14 -4.92
C ASP A 311 -16.20 1.49 -5.49
N PHE A 312 -15.93 0.25 -5.11
CA PHE A 312 -14.74 -0.50 -5.51
C PHE A 312 -15.07 -1.50 -6.60
N ASN A 313 -14.17 -1.62 -7.57
CA ASN A 313 -14.29 -2.54 -8.69
C ASN A 313 -12.94 -3.15 -9.00
N LEU A 314 -12.86 -4.48 -9.04
CA LEU A 314 -11.64 -5.23 -9.29
C LEU A 314 -11.89 -6.32 -10.34
N SER A 315 -11.06 -6.36 -11.37
CA SER A 315 -11.02 -7.46 -12.33
C SER A 315 -9.57 -7.91 -12.58
N PRO A 316 -9.33 -9.20 -12.87
CA PRO A 316 -8.02 -9.65 -13.32
C PRO A 316 -7.73 -9.01 -14.67
N ASP A 317 -6.51 -8.51 -14.86
CA ASP A 317 -6.09 -8.06 -16.18
C ASP A 317 -5.62 -9.29 -16.97
N THR A 318 -6.35 -9.67 -18.01
CA THR A 318 -6.13 -10.91 -18.77
C THR A 318 -4.87 -10.89 -19.66
N GLY A 319 -3.91 -10.02 -19.38
CA GLY A 319 -2.58 -10.05 -20.00
C GLY A 319 -1.84 -11.32 -19.60
N LEU A 320 -1.01 -11.87 -20.50
CA LEU A 320 -0.12 -12.96 -20.15
C LEU A 320 0.78 -12.54 -18.99
N ALA A 321 0.68 -13.25 -17.86
CA ALA A 321 1.58 -13.07 -16.72
C ALA A 321 3.01 -12.90 -17.22
N SER A 322 3.59 -11.73 -16.95
CA SER A 322 4.95 -11.42 -17.34
C SER A 322 5.91 -12.22 -16.46
N GLU A 323 6.92 -12.84 -17.06
CA GLU A 323 8.09 -13.29 -16.29
C GLU A 323 8.62 -12.10 -15.48
N LYS A 324 8.82 -12.29 -14.17
CA LYS A 324 9.40 -11.27 -13.31
C LYS A 324 10.90 -11.54 -13.14
N ASN A 325 11.71 -10.50 -13.25
CA ASN A 325 13.05 -10.51 -12.66
C ASN A 325 12.90 -10.33 -11.15
N SER A 326 13.72 -11.04 -10.37
CA SER A 326 13.70 -10.99 -8.91
C SER A 326 15.10 -11.06 -8.34
N PHE A 327 15.37 -10.28 -7.30
CA PHE A 327 16.59 -10.35 -6.51
C PHE A 327 16.33 -9.91 -5.07
N ASP A 328 17.18 -10.37 -4.13
CA ASP A 328 17.04 -10.05 -2.72
C ASP A 328 18.13 -9.05 -2.27
N VAL A 329 17.72 -8.02 -1.53
CA VAL A 329 18.59 -7.09 -0.80
C VAL A 329 18.63 -7.52 0.66
N LYS A 330 19.76 -8.05 1.12
CA LYS A 330 19.92 -8.56 2.48
C LYS A 330 20.43 -7.49 3.44
N PHE A 331 19.84 -7.42 4.63
CA PHE A 331 20.28 -6.55 5.72
C PHE A 331 21.16 -7.32 6.70
N SER A 332 22.02 -6.61 7.44
CA SER A 332 22.88 -7.21 8.46
C SER A 332 22.13 -7.88 9.61
N SER A 333 20.87 -7.50 9.85
CA SER A 333 19.96 -8.09 10.83
C SER A 333 19.47 -9.50 10.45
N GLY A 334 19.71 -9.94 9.20
CA GLY A 334 19.17 -11.17 8.64
C GLY A 334 17.81 -11.00 7.97
N ALA A 335 17.14 -9.85 8.15
CA ALA A 335 16.01 -9.46 7.33
C ALA A 335 16.45 -9.25 5.87
N TYR A 336 15.51 -9.25 4.94
CA TYR A 336 15.78 -8.93 3.54
C TYR A 336 14.57 -8.30 2.86
N ALA A 337 14.82 -7.59 1.76
CA ALA A 337 13.77 -7.12 0.86
C ALA A 337 13.91 -7.84 -0.48
N ARG A 338 12.81 -8.43 -0.96
CA ARG A 338 12.74 -8.97 -2.32
C ARG A 338 12.27 -7.87 -3.27
N VAL A 339 13.04 -7.65 -4.32
CA VAL A 339 12.73 -6.67 -5.36
C VAL A 339 12.37 -7.41 -6.64
N GLN A 340 11.21 -7.10 -7.21
CA GLN A 340 10.71 -7.72 -8.43
C GLN A 340 10.26 -6.68 -9.46
N HIS A 341 10.45 -6.98 -10.74
CA HIS A 341 9.90 -6.17 -11.83
C HIS A 341 9.62 -7.02 -13.07
N ASP A 342 8.77 -6.53 -13.97
CA ASP A 342 8.52 -7.20 -15.25
C ASP A 342 9.82 -7.27 -16.08
N SER A 343 10.19 -8.48 -16.49
CA SER A 343 11.37 -8.76 -17.33
C SER A 343 11.24 -8.28 -18.78
N LYS A 344 10.01 -8.01 -19.25
CA LYS A 344 9.74 -7.50 -20.59
C LYS A 344 9.94 -5.99 -20.69
N LEU A 345 9.90 -5.29 -19.56
CA LEU A 345 10.07 -3.85 -19.50
C LEU A 345 11.56 -3.50 -19.35
N GLY A 346 11.99 -2.49 -20.10
CA GLY A 346 13.38 -2.04 -20.06
C GLY A 346 13.55 -0.53 -20.16
N SER A 347 14.75 -0.09 -20.50
CA SER A 347 15.10 1.32 -20.54
C SER A 347 14.20 2.12 -21.47
N GLY A 348 13.75 3.29 -21.03
CA GLY A 348 12.82 4.16 -21.74
C GLY A 348 11.34 3.82 -21.50
N GLU A 349 11.04 2.70 -20.83
CA GLU A 349 9.71 2.36 -20.36
C GLU A 349 9.56 2.70 -18.86
N LYS A 350 8.32 2.94 -18.41
CA LYS A 350 7.99 3.02 -16.99
C LYS A 350 7.91 1.62 -16.42
N ILE A 351 8.80 1.27 -15.50
CA ILE A 351 8.94 -0.05 -14.92
C ILE A 351 8.46 -0.04 -13.46
N PRO A 352 7.34 -0.70 -13.13
CA PRO A 352 6.93 -0.92 -11.76
C PRO A 352 7.86 -1.93 -11.08
N PHE A 353 8.45 -1.51 -9.97
CA PHE A 353 9.25 -2.32 -9.05
C PHE A 353 8.41 -2.59 -7.81
N GLU A 354 8.27 -3.87 -7.48
CA GLU A 354 7.66 -4.35 -6.24
C GLU A 354 8.77 -4.65 -5.23
N ILE A 355 8.73 -4.03 -4.06
CA ILE A 355 9.73 -4.21 -2.99
C ILE A 355 9.00 -4.76 -1.77
N THR A 356 9.29 -6.00 -1.39
CA THR A 356 8.62 -6.70 -0.27
C THR A 356 9.60 -7.03 0.84
N PHE A 357 9.28 -6.68 2.08
CA PHE A 357 10.17 -6.84 3.22
C PHE A 357 9.83 -8.09 4.05
N PHE A 358 10.86 -8.87 4.37
CA PHE A 358 10.74 -10.10 5.15
C PHE A 358 11.71 -10.12 6.33
N ASP A 359 11.29 -10.80 7.40
CA ASP A 359 12.19 -11.16 8.49
C ASP A 359 13.14 -12.31 8.06
N LYS A 360 14.05 -12.69 8.97
CA LYS A 360 15.01 -13.78 8.73
C LYS A 360 14.37 -15.17 8.54
N ASN A 361 13.08 -15.32 8.85
CA ASN A 361 12.31 -16.56 8.77
C ASN A 361 11.35 -16.56 7.56
N ASN A 362 11.47 -15.60 6.63
CA ASN A 362 10.59 -15.41 5.48
C ASN A 362 9.16 -14.97 5.84
N LYS A 363 8.95 -14.42 7.04
CA LYS A 363 7.67 -13.80 7.40
C LYS A 363 7.62 -12.38 6.87
N LEU A 364 6.52 -12.00 6.22
CA LEU A 364 6.27 -10.63 5.77
C LEU A 364 6.36 -9.68 6.97
N LEU A 365 7.15 -8.61 6.83
CA LEU A 365 7.20 -7.52 7.80
C LEU A 365 6.07 -6.54 7.48
N LYS A 366 5.36 -6.04 8.49
CA LYS A 366 4.35 -4.98 8.35
C LYS A 366 4.83 -3.71 9.03
N TRP A 367 4.20 -2.57 8.71
CA TRP A 367 4.53 -1.25 9.27
C TRP A 367 6.03 -0.91 9.10
N VAL A 368 6.53 -1.11 7.89
CA VAL A 368 7.95 -0.93 7.55
C VAL A 368 8.21 0.54 7.20
N THR A 369 9.22 1.14 7.83
CA THR A 369 9.76 2.42 7.37
C THR A 369 11.11 2.20 6.70
N TYR A 370 11.25 2.62 5.44
CA TYR A 370 12.47 2.40 4.67
C TYR A 370 12.81 3.56 3.72
N GLY A 371 14.05 3.60 3.24
CA GLY A 371 14.51 4.47 2.17
C GLY A 371 15.23 3.69 1.08
N TYR A 372 15.35 4.29 -0.11
CA TYR A 372 16.08 3.68 -1.22
C TYR A 372 16.94 4.69 -1.96
N ARG A 373 18.04 4.20 -2.53
CA ARG A 373 18.92 4.92 -3.47
C ARG A 373 19.29 3.98 -4.60
N ILE A 374 19.18 4.43 -5.83
CA ILE A 374 19.57 3.68 -7.03
C ILE A 374 20.68 4.46 -7.73
N GLU A 375 21.76 3.76 -8.03
CA GLU A 375 22.93 4.30 -8.72
C GLU A 375 23.15 3.57 -10.05
N ASP A 376 23.63 4.31 -11.06
CA ASP A 376 24.09 3.74 -12.33
C ASP A 376 25.49 3.12 -12.20
N SER A 377 26.00 2.54 -13.29
CA SER A 377 27.35 1.93 -13.35
C SER A 377 28.49 2.92 -13.11
N SER A 378 28.24 4.22 -13.23
CA SER A 378 29.19 5.30 -12.95
C SER A 378 29.06 5.84 -11.51
N SER A 379 28.24 5.20 -10.67
CA SER A 379 27.92 5.63 -9.30
C SER A 379 27.15 6.96 -9.20
N ASN A 380 26.53 7.41 -10.29
CA ASN A 380 25.63 8.55 -10.22
C ASN A 380 24.30 8.12 -9.62
N VAL A 381 23.72 8.94 -8.74
CA VAL A 381 22.37 8.72 -8.21
C VAL A 381 21.35 9.02 -9.28
N VAL A 382 20.59 8.00 -9.66
CA VAL A 382 19.49 8.15 -10.62
C VAL A 382 18.13 8.28 -9.92
N TYR A 383 17.98 7.64 -8.76
CA TYR A 383 16.79 7.74 -7.92
C TYR A 383 17.16 7.72 -6.45
N GLU A 384 16.45 8.49 -5.65
CA GLU A 384 16.58 8.49 -4.20
C GLU A 384 15.23 8.86 -3.57
N SER A 385 14.82 8.11 -2.56
CA SER A 385 13.65 8.45 -1.77
C SER A 385 13.87 9.80 -1.09
N GLN A 386 13.06 10.79 -1.44
CA GLN A 386 13.11 12.11 -0.82
C GLN A 386 12.51 12.04 0.58
N ASN A 387 13.21 12.57 1.58
CA ASN A 387 12.69 12.69 2.93
C ASN A 387 11.92 14.01 3.05
N THR A 388 10.60 13.95 3.15
CA THR A 388 9.76 15.14 3.32
C THR A 388 9.46 15.46 4.78
N ASN A 389 9.72 14.53 5.71
CA ASN A 389 9.45 14.70 7.14
C ASN A 389 10.74 14.53 7.96
N PRO A 390 11.32 15.62 8.49
CA PRO A 390 12.50 15.55 9.37
C PRO A 390 12.31 14.64 10.60
N ASN A 391 11.05 14.47 11.03
CA ASN A 391 10.69 13.73 12.25
C ASN A 391 10.31 12.27 11.97
N SER A 392 10.17 11.85 10.70
CA SER A 392 9.88 10.47 10.31
C SER A 392 10.62 10.14 9.02
N PRO A 393 11.90 9.74 9.11
CA PRO A 393 12.73 9.53 7.93
C PRO A 393 12.25 8.30 7.15
N GLY A 394 11.87 8.51 5.88
CA GLY A 394 11.63 7.43 4.92
C GLY A 394 10.17 7.28 4.49
N ILE A 395 9.91 6.18 3.82
CA ILE A 395 8.60 5.77 3.30
C ILE A 395 8.02 4.75 4.27
N VAL A 396 6.81 5.00 4.76
CA VAL A 396 6.06 4.08 5.62
C VAL A 396 5.19 3.17 4.75
N LEU A 397 5.23 1.87 5.02
CA LEU A 397 4.45 0.82 4.37
C LEU A 397 3.66 0.05 5.43
N THR A 398 2.33 0.10 5.39
CA THR A 398 1.46 -0.67 6.31
C THR A 398 1.61 -2.18 6.09
N GLU A 399 1.59 -2.61 4.82
CA GLU A 399 1.66 -4.03 4.44
C GLU A 399 3.07 -4.53 4.10
N GLY A 400 4.10 -3.68 4.26
CA GLY A 400 5.49 -4.04 3.96
C GLY A 400 5.79 -4.43 2.51
N ILE A 401 4.88 -4.10 1.60
CA ILE A 401 5.04 -4.21 0.16
C ILE A 401 4.95 -2.80 -0.40
N ASP A 402 5.93 -2.42 -1.21
CA ASP A 402 5.88 -1.19 -1.99
C ASP A 402 5.77 -1.49 -3.49
N LYS A 403 5.13 -0.60 -4.24
CA LYS A 403 5.15 -0.57 -5.71
C LYS A 403 5.55 0.82 -6.18
N HIS A 404 6.82 0.98 -6.55
CA HIS A 404 7.35 2.23 -7.11
C HIS A 404 7.60 2.10 -8.60
N THR A 405 7.31 3.13 -9.39
CA THR A 405 7.56 3.11 -10.84
C THR A 405 8.79 3.93 -11.18
N PHE A 406 9.77 3.30 -11.85
CA PHE A 406 11.00 3.94 -12.29
C PHE A 406 11.06 4.03 -13.82
N ASP A 407 11.74 5.03 -14.36
CA ASP A 407 11.95 5.23 -15.81
C ASP A 407 13.47 5.34 -16.08
N PHE A 408 14.10 4.20 -16.33
CA PHE A 408 15.55 4.15 -16.56
C PHE A 408 15.90 4.63 -17.95
N LYS A 409 16.73 5.68 -18.06
CA LYS A 409 17.05 6.31 -19.36
C LYS A 409 17.98 5.49 -20.25
N SER A 410 18.73 4.56 -19.68
CA SER A 410 19.65 3.70 -20.41
C SER A 410 19.60 2.27 -19.90
N ALA A 411 19.81 1.31 -20.80
CA ALA A 411 20.05 -0.06 -20.44
C ALA A 411 21.44 -0.19 -19.79
N GLY A 412 21.58 -1.12 -18.86
CA GLY A 412 22.84 -1.38 -18.16
C GLY A 412 22.65 -1.88 -16.74
N LYS A 413 23.77 -1.97 -16.04
CA LYS A 413 23.84 -2.41 -14.65
C LYS A 413 23.58 -1.24 -13.70
N TYR A 414 22.72 -1.48 -12.72
CA TYR A 414 22.38 -0.55 -11.65
C TYR A 414 22.62 -1.20 -10.30
N LYS A 415 22.71 -0.36 -9.26
CA LYS A 415 22.82 -0.79 -7.87
C LYS A 415 21.72 -0.13 -7.05
N ILE A 416 20.87 -0.93 -6.41
CA ILE A 416 19.91 -0.45 -5.43
C ILE A 416 20.48 -0.64 -4.03
N THR A 417 20.37 0.41 -3.22
CA THR A 417 20.67 0.41 -1.79
C THR A 417 19.37 0.70 -1.05
N LEU A 418 19.03 -0.16 -0.09
CA LEU A 418 17.86 0.02 0.78
C LEU A 418 18.33 0.28 2.20
N ALA A 419 17.68 1.20 2.88
CA ALA A 419 17.83 1.44 4.31
C ALA A 419 16.51 1.06 5.00
N LEU A 420 16.52 0.03 5.85
CA LEU A 420 15.41 -0.34 6.71
C LEU A 420 15.56 0.42 8.03
N PHE A 421 14.61 1.30 8.35
CA PHE A 421 14.66 2.14 9.55
C PHE A 421 13.89 1.51 10.72
N SER A 422 12.65 1.07 10.50
CA SER A 422 11.81 0.44 11.52
C SER A 422 10.82 -0.57 10.93
N HIS A 423 10.22 -1.38 11.80
CA HIS A 423 9.11 -2.29 11.49
C HIS A 423 8.13 -2.38 12.66
N GLY A 424 6.92 -2.87 12.40
CA GLY A 424 5.88 -3.03 13.41
C GLY A 424 5.22 -1.70 13.82
N ILE A 425 4.01 -1.79 14.36
CA ILE A 425 3.21 -0.62 14.78
C ILE A 425 3.93 0.21 15.86
N ASP A 426 4.78 -0.44 16.66
CA ASP A 426 5.60 0.17 17.70
C ASP A 426 6.92 0.78 17.17
N ASN A 427 7.11 0.82 15.85
CA ASN A 427 8.32 1.34 15.19
C ASN A 427 9.64 0.72 15.70
N LEU A 428 9.66 -0.61 15.86
CA LEU A 428 10.82 -1.35 16.33
C LEU A 428 12.01 -1.22 15.36
N GLN A 429 13.19 -0.90 15.89
CA GLN A 429 14.42 -0.76 15.10
C GLN A 429 15.31 -2.02 15.15
N THR A 430 14.80 -3.12 15.70
CA THR A 430 15.56 -4.36 15.92
C THR A 430 16.07 -5.02 14.64
N LEU A 431 15.46 -4.71 13.50
CA LEU A 431 15.83 -5.20 12.17
C LEU A 431 16.50 -4.13 11.30
N SER A 432 16.70 -2.91 11.82
CA SER A 432 17.24 -1.79 11.07
C SER A 432 18.62 -2.10 10.46
N GLY A 433 18.90 -1.52 9.29
CA GLY A 433 20.15 -1.74 8.60
C GLY A 433 20.13 -1.30 7.14
N ILE A 434 21.29 -1.40 6.50
CA ILE A 434 21.47 -1.04 5.10
C ILE A 434 21.86 -2.30 4.32
N GLY A 435 21.18 -2.52 3.20
CA GLY A 435 21.48 -3.59 2.26
C GLY A 435 21.65 -3.03 0.85
N ASN A 436 22.37 -3.73 -0.02
CA ASN A 436 22.45 -3.37 -1.43
C ASN A 436 22.48 -4.60 -2.33
N ALA A 437 22.04 -4.43 -3.57
CA ALA A 437 22.12 -5.43 -4.62
C ALA A 437 22.34 -4.75 -5.98
N SER A 438 22.98 -5.47 -6.91
CA SER A 438 23.07 -5.05 -8.31
C SER A 438 22.02 -5.76 -9.15
N PHE A 439 21.49 -5.08 -10.16
CA PHE A 439 20.52 -5.62 -11.11
C PHE A 439 20.75 -5.00 -12.49
N ASP A 440 20.19 -5.62 -13.53
CA ASP A 440 20.33 -5.18 -14.90
C ASP A 440 18.99 -4.71 -15.47
N ILE A 441 19.01 -3.58 -16.18
CA ILE A 441 17.90 -3.10 -16.99
C ILE A 441 18.27 -3.31 -18.46
N GLY A 442 17.47 -4.12 -19.17
CA GLY A 442 17.63 -4.34 -20.61
C GLY A 442 17.05 -3.19 -21.45
N THR A 443 17.10 -3.32 -22.77
CA THR A 443 16.55 -2.34 -23.73
C THR A 443 15.05 -2.46 -23.99
N GLY A 444 14.32 -3.29 -23.23
CA GLY A 444 12.86 -3.45 -23.34
C GLY A 444 12.39 -4.36 -24.48
N THR A 445 13.26 -5.26 -24.96
CA THR A 445 12.88 -6.28 -25.93
C THR A 445 12.28 -7.48 -25.18
N SER A 446 10.97 -7.70 -25.33
CA SER A 446 10.32 -8.95 -24.95
C SER A 446 11.21 -10.13 -25.36
N LYS A 447 11.60 -11.00 -24.43
CA LYS A 447 12.21 -12.30 -24.78
C LYS A 447 11.38 -12.91 -25.89
N ILE A 448 12.00 -13.19 -27.03
CA ILE A 448 11.29 -13.78 -28.15
C ILE A 448 10.94 -15.21 -27.71
N PRO A 449 9.65 -15.61 -27.73
CA PRO A 449 9.26 -16.93 -27.27
C PRO A 449 10.08 -18.03 -27.94
N SER A 450 10.56 -19.02 -27.17
CA SER A 450 11.49 -20.04 -27.68
C SER A 450 10.94 -20.84 -28.87
N TRP A 451 9.62 -20.95 -29.02
CA TRP A 451 9.01 -21.62 -30.17
C TRP A 451 9.31 -20.93 -31.51
N ILE A 452 9.61 -19.63 -31.50
CA ILE A 452 10.00 -18.86 -32.68
C ILE A 452 11.37 -19.30 -33.21
N LYS A 453 12.24 -19.77 -32.32
CA LYS A 453 13.60 -20.24 -32.66
C LYS A 453 13.56 -21.42 -33.64
N ASN A 454 12.52 -22.24 -33.57
CA ASN A 454 12.31 -23.33 -34.53
C ASN A 454 12.16 -22.82 -35.96
N ASN A 455 11.44 -21.69 -36.16
CA ASN A 455 11.27 -21.10 -37.49
C ASN A 455 12.58 -20.54 -38.05
N ALA A 456 13.44 -20.00 -37.18
CA ALA A 456 14.78 -19.55 -37.56
C ALA A 456 15.70 -20.72 -37.91
N GLY A 457 15.62 -21.83 -37.18
CA GLY A 457 16.35 -23.07 -37.50
C GLY A 457 15.93 -23.65 -38.85
N TRP A 458 14.62 -23.78 -39.09
CA TRP A 458 14.09 -24.24 -40.38
C TRP A 458 14.47 -23.33 -41.55
N TRP A 459 14.53 -22.01 -41.33
CA TRP A 459 15.03 -21.08 -42.35
C TRP A 459 16.52 -21.28 -42.61
N ALA A 460 17.33 -21.36 -41.56
CA ALA A 460 18.78 -21.56 -41.65
C ALA A 460 19.14 -22.85 -42.41
N ASP A 461 18.43 -23.95 -42.13
CA ASP A 461 18.61 -25.26 -42.76
C ASP A 461 18.02 -25.34 -44.18
N GLY A 462 17.37 -24.27 -44.66
CA GLY A 462 16.78 -24.20 -46.00
C GLY A 462 15.45 -24.95 -46.15
N SER A 463 14.85 -25.37 -45.04
CA SER A 463 13.51 -25.98 -45.03
C SER A 463 12.38 -24.96 -45.26
N ILE A 464 12.65 -23.68 -44.98
CA ILE A 464 11.76 -22.55 -45.28
C ILE A 464 12.51 -21.56 -46.18
N ASP A 465 11.82 -21.01 -47.17
CA ASP A 465 12.36 -19.99 -48.07
C ASP A 465 12.41 -18.59 -47.43
N ASP A 466 13.23 -17.71 -47.99
CA ASP A 466 13.45 -16.34 -47.48
C ASP A 466 12.16 -15.53 -47.38
N ASN A 467 11.24 -15.67 -48.34
CA ASN A 467 9.99 -14.91 -48.34
C ASN A 467 9.05 -15.39 -47.23
N SER A 468 8.93 -16.71 -47.05
CA SER A 468 8.15 -17.32 -45.98
C SER A 468 8.68 -16.93 -44.58
N PHE A 469 10.01 -16.92 -44.40
CA PHE A 469 10.61 -16.45 -43.16
C PHE A 469 10.37 -14.96 -42.90
N VAL A 470 10.56 -14.11 -43.90
CA VAL A 470 10.31 -12.66 -43.80
C VAL A 470 8.86 -12.36 -43.42
N GLN A 471 7.89 -13.04 -44.04
CA GLN A 471 6.47 -12.91 -43.69
C GLN A 471 6.20 -13.31 -42.24
N GLY A 472 6.82 -14.39 -41.77
CA GLY A 472 6.74 -14.82 -40.36
C GLY A 472 7.26 -13.73 -39.41
N ILE A 473 8.43 -13.16 -39.68
CA ILE A 473 8.99 -12.08 -38.86
C ILE A 473 8.11 -10.82 -38.89
N GLN A 474 7.61 -10.42 -40.06
CA GLN A 474 6.70 -9.29 -40.19
C GLN A 474 5.43 -9.48 -39.37
N TYR A 475 4.84 -10.67 -39.38
CA TYR A 475 3.69 -11.01 -38.55
C TYR A 475 4.02 -10.89 -37.06
N LEU A 476 5.14 -11.45 -36.61
CA LEU A 476 5.56 -11.39 -35.20
C LEU A 476 5.78 -9.97 -34.71
N ILE A 477 6.29 -9.10 -35.57
CA ILE A 477 6.46 -7.68 -35.27
C ILE A 477 5.10 -6.98 -35.19
N LYS A 478 4.20 -7.25 -36.15
CA LYS A 478 2.85 -6.67 -36.19
C LYS A 478 2.02 -7.05 -34.96
N GLU A 479 2.09 -8.30 -34.53
CA GLU A 479 1.35 -8.80 -33.35
C GLU A 479 2.04 -8.46 -32.01
N GLY A 480 3.15 -7.71 -32.03
CA GLY A 480 3.88 -7.30 -30.83
C GLY A 480 4.63 -8.45 -30.11
N ILE A 481 4.74 -9.62 -30.75
CA ILE A 481 5.45 -10.79 -30.23
C ILE A 481 6.97 -10.58 -30.32
N MET A 482 7.44 -9.88 -31.35
CA MET A 482 8.84 -9.49 -31.54
C MET A 482 8.95 -7.97 -31.62
N LYS A 483 9.55 -7.33 -30.61
CA LYS A 483 9.84 -5.88 -30.64
C LYS A 483 11.17 -5.63 -31.34
N ILE A 484 11.18 -4.77 -32.36
CA ILE A 484 12.41 -4.29 -33.00
C ILE A 484 12.75 -2.90 -32.44
N PRO A 485 13.98 -2.66 -31.95
CA PRO A 485 14.41 -1.33 -31.53
C PRO A 485 14.21 -0.31 -32.66
N SER A 486 13.86 0.93 -32.29
CA SER A 486 13.58 2.03 -33.22
C SER A 486 14.58 2.06 -34.37
N THR A 487 14.09 1.87 -35.60
CA THR A 487 14.88 1.87 -36.83
C THR A 487 14.13 2.61 -37.93
N THR A 488 14.87 3.17 -38.89
CA THR A 488 14.29 3.91 -40.03
C THR A 488 14.17 2.97 -41.21
N GLN A 489 13.00 2.89 -41.84
CA GLN A 489 12.80 2.02 -43.00
C GLN A 489 13.57 2.55 -44.21
N GLY A 490 14.45 1.71 -44.78
CA GLY A 490 15.24 2.04 -45.95
C GLY A 490 14.41 2.15 -47.24
N THR A 491 14.96 2.83 -48.24
CA THR A 491 14.32 3.05 -49.56
C THR A 491 14.63 1.95 -50.59
N GLY A 492 15.15 0.80 -50.15
CA GLY A 492 15.47 -0.33 -51.02
C GLY A 492 14.27 -0.88 -51.79
N THR A 493 14.52 -1.39 -53.01
CA THR A 493 13.50 -1.93 -53.92
C THR A 493 13.06 -3.37 -53.59
N GLY A 494 13.45 -3.94 -52.45
CA GLY A 494 13.06 -5.29 -52.01
C GLY A 494 13.63 -6.44 -52.85
N SER A 495 14.56 -6.16 -53.77
CA SER A 495 15.16 -7.14 -54.68
C SER A 495 16.55 -7.63 -54.24
N ASN A 496 17.02 -7.22 -53.07
CA ASN A 496 18.31 -7.67 -52.55
C ASN A 496 18.11 -8.96 -51.76
N GLN A 497 18.79 -10.02 -52.20
CA GLN A 497 18.87 -11.29 -51.49
C GLN A 497 19.27 -11.05 -50.03
N ILE A 498 18.64 -11.80 -49.11
CA ILE A 498 18.99 -11.72 -47.69
C ILE A 498 20.46 -12.11 -47.52
N PRO A 499 21.30 -11.26 -46.91
CA PRO A 499 22.70 -11.60 -46.70
C PRO A 499 22.86 -12.91 -45.93
N SER A 500 23.78 -13.76 -46.40
CA SER A 500 24.03 -15.08 -45.81
C SER A 500 24.41 -15.02 -44.32
N TRP A 501 25.05 -13.95 -43.87
CA TRP A 501 25.38 -13.77 -42.45
C TRP A 501 24.14 -13.65 -41.56
N ILE A 502 23.01 -13.12 -42.07
CA ILE A 502 21.76 -13.05 -41.32
C ILE A 502 21.15 -14.44 -41.18
N LYS A 503 21.26 -15.24 -42.25
CA LYS A 503 20.83 -16.64 -42.24
C LYS A 503 21.67 -17.49 -41.28
N ASN A 504 22.98 -17.25 -41.21
CA ASN A 504 23.85 -17.88 -40.23
C ASN A 504 23.48 -17.48 -38.79
N ASN A 505 23.20 -16.19 -38.56
CA ASN A 505 22.76 -15.70 -37.25
C ASN A 505 21.42 -16.35 -36.82
N ALA A 506 20.51 -16.61 -37.75
CA ALA A 506 19.27 -17.33 -37.44
C ALA A 506 19.52 -18.76 -36.97
N GLY A 507 20.46 -19.48 -37.60
CA GLY A 507 20.89 -20.81 -37.14
C GLY A 507 21.52 -20.76 -35.76
N TRP A 508 22.47 -19.84 -35.53
CA TRP A 508 23.08 -19.66 -34.21
C TRP A 508 22.08 -19.25 -33.14
N TRP A 509 21.04 -18.49 -33.50
CA TRP A 509 19.99 -18.10 -32.58
C TRP A 509 19.07 -19.29 -32.24
N ALA A 510 18.78 -20.15 -33.22
CA ALA A 510 18.02 -21.37 -33.03
C ALA A 510 18.73 -22.36 -32.08
N ASP A 511 20.05 -22.50 -32.24
CA ASP A 511 20.89 -23.36 -31.42
C ASP A 511 21.28 -22.75 -30.05
N GLY A 512 20.79 -21.54 -29.75
CA GLY A 512 21.07 -20.82 -28.50
C GLY A 512 22.51 -20.30 -28.38
N SER A 513 23.26 -20.27 -29.48
CA SER A 513 24.64 -19.75 -29.55
C SER A 513 24.72 -18.23 -29.55
N ILE A 514 23.64 -17.54 -29.95
CA ILE A 514 23.48 -16.09 -29.79
C ILE A 514 22.15 -15.75 -29.10
N ASP A 515 22.11 -14.60 -28.43
CA ASP A 515 20.93 -14.12 -27.72
C ASP A 515 19.89 -13.46 -28.66
N ASP A 516 18.69 -13.22 -28.12
CA ASP A 516 17.58 -12.61 -28.86
C ASP A 516 17.95 -11.22 -29.39
N ASN A 517 18.74 -10.46 -28.64
CA ASN A 517 19.19 -9.12 -29.05
C ASN A 517 20.11 -9.17 -30.28
N SER A 518 21.05 -10.12 -30.30
CA SER A 518 21.96 -10.34 -31.42
C SER A 518 21.21 -10.73 -32.69
N PHE A 519 20.17 -11.55 -32.57
CA PHE A 519 19.30 -11.90 -33.69
C PHE A 519 18.44 -10.71 -34.15
N VAL A 520 17.84 -9.97 -33.22
CA VAL A 520 17.02 -8.78 -33.49
C VAL A 520 17.81 -7.69 -34.21
N GLN A 521 19.11 -7.52 -33.92
CA GLN A 521 19.97 -6.59 -34.68
C GLN A 521 20.08 -6.97 -36.16
N GLY A 522 20.09 -8.26 -36.50
CA GLY A 522 20.04 -8.74 -37.87
C GLY A 522 18.72 -8.38 -38.57
N ILE A 523 17.60 -8.52 -37.88
CA ILE A 523 16.28 -8.09 -38.39
C ILE A 523 16.22 -6.57 -38.55
N GLN A 524 16.77 -5.82 -37.58
CA GLN A 524 16.86 -4.37 -37.62
C GLN A 524 17.65 -3.88 -38.86
N TYR A 525 18.74 -4.58 -39.20
CA TYR A 525 19.52 -4.32 -40.41
C TYR A 525 18.68 -4.53 -41.67
N LEU A 526 17.92 -5.62 -41.78
CA LEU A 526 17.05 -5.88 -42.94
C LEU A 526 16.05 -4.75 -43.20
N ILE A 527 15.50 -4.19 -42.12
CA ILE A 527 14.55 -3.08 -42.20
C ILE A 527 15.26 -1.79 -42.61
N LYS A 528 16.42 -1.52 -42.02
CA LYS A 528 17.23 -0.32 -42.28
C LYS A 528 17.68 -0.24 -43.73
N GLU A 529 18.09 -1.36 -44.31
CA GLU A 529 18.54 -1.43 -45.71
C GLU A 529 17.37 -1.54 -46.71
N GLY A 530 16.12 -1.58 -46.23
CA GLY A 530 14.94 -1.70 -47.09
C GLY A 530 14.80 -3.07 -47.78
N ILE A 531 15.46 -4.09 -47.24
CA ILE A 531 15.33 -5.50 -47.66
C ILE A 531 14.02 -6.08 -47.12
N MET A 532 13.69 -5.76 -45.87
CA MET A 532 12.40 -6.06 -45.23
C MET A 532 11.61 -4.76 -45.03
N LYS A 533 10.33 -4.75 -45.41
CA LYS A 533 9.43 -3.60 -45.19
C LYS A 533 8.42 -3.95 -44.11
N ILE A 534 8.19 -3.05 -43.17
CA ILE A 534 7.17 -3.26 -42.13
C ILE A 534 6.03 -2.28 -42.42
N GLN A 535 4.82 -2.81 -42.59
CA GLN A 535 3.64 -1.98 -42.63
C GLN A 535 3.29 -1.60 -41.19
N LYS A 536 3.22 -0.29 -40.93
CA LYS A 536 2.76 0.22 -39.63
C LYS A 536 1.30 -0.12 -39.39
#